data_AF-A0A6C2D4B1-F1
#
_entry.id   AF-A0A6C2D4B1-F1
#
_cell.length_a   1.000
_cell.length_b   1.000
_cell.length_c   1.000
_cell.angle_alpha   90.00
_cell.angle_beta   90.00
_cell.angle_gamma   90.00
#
_symmetry.space_group_name_H-M   'P 1'
#
loop_
_entity.id
_entity.type
_entity.pdbx_description
1 polymer ?
#
loop_
_entity_poly.entity_id
_entity_poly.type
_entity_poly.pdbx_seq_one_letter_code
_entity_poly.pdbx_strand_id
1 'polypeptide(L)'
;MRHPGIPTGVHVLLEQDGCVLLMRRAGTGFFDGLYSLPGGHVEEGETLRATAVREMREELGIDLAEAGLTVLGVVHRRSDTNRIDFFLRAAEWSGEPVIAEPDKCDALLWCRRDVLPEAVVPYIRDALEAGPGPWIHESGWA
;
A
#
# COMPACT_ATOMS: atom_id res chain seq x y z
N MET A 1 10.10 -14.96 -26.46
CA MET A 1 9.50 -13.60 -26.42
C MET A 1 9.44 -13.17 -24.97
N ARG A 2 9.98 -11.99 -24.62
CA ARG A 2 9.67 -11.37 -23.32
C ARG A 2 8.37 -10.61 -23.50
N HIS A 3 7.35 -10.94 -22.72
CA HIS A 3 6.14 -10.13 -22.66
C HIS A 3 6.44 -8.89 -21.82
N PRO A 4 5.98 -7.69 -22.21
CA PRO A 4 6.05 -6.54 -21.33
C PRO A 4 5.28 -6.88 -20.04
N GLY A 5 5.96 -6.79 -18.90
CA GLY A 5 5.36 -7.07 -17.59
C GLY A 5 4.28 -6.05 -17.25
N ILE A 6 3.32 -6.45 -16.43
CA ILE A 6 2.34 -5.52 -15.85
C ILE A 6 2.98 -4.94 -14.58
N PRO A 7 3.13 -3.60 -14.46
CA PRO A 7 3.62 -3.00 -13.23
C PRO A 7 2.84 -3.51 -12.02
N THR A 8 3.59 -4.01 -11.03
CA THR A 8 3.02 -4.62 -9.82
C THR A 8 3.38 -3.78 -8.62
N GLY A 9 2.37 -3.44 -7.81
CA GLY A 9 2.52 -2.71 -6.55
C GLY A 9 2.17 -3.57 -5.36
N VAL A 10 2.72 -3.22 -4.19
CA VAL A 10 2.40 -3.83 -2.89
C VAL A 10 2.03 -2.72 -1.93
N HIS A 11 0.89 -2.85 -1.27
CA HIS A 11 0.38 -1.95 -0.24
C HIS A 11 0.26 -2.70 1.07
N VAL A 12 0.75 -2.12 2.16
CA VAL A 12 0.82 -2.78 3.47
C VAL A 12 -0.14 -2.12 4.45
N LEU A 13 -1.03 -2.91 5.04
CA LEU A 13 -1.89 -2.50 6.13
C LEU A 13 -1.12 -2.70 7.45
N LEU A 14 -0.84 -1.58 8.10
CA LEU A 14 -0.38 -1.51 9.48
C LEU A 14 -1.58 -1.11 10.33
N GLU A 15 -2.03 -2.01 11.20
CA GLU A 15 -3.21 -1.80 12.05
C GLU A 15 -2.80 -1.82 13.53
N GLN A 16 -3.13 -0.75 14.26
CA GLN A 16 -2.91 -0.63 15.70
C GLN A 16 -4.10 0.12 16.33
N ASP A 17 -4.56 -0.34 17.51
CA ASP A 17 -5.63 0.31 18.27
C ASP A 17 -6.92 0.56 17.45
N GLY A 18 -7.23 -0.36 16.54
CA GLY A 18 -8.39 -0.28 15.64
C GLY A 18 -8.27 0.77 14.53
N CYS A 19 -7.08 1.36 14.36
CA CYS A 19 -6.76 2.31 13.30
C CYS A 19 -5.80 1.67 12.29
N VAL A 20 -5.86 2.13 11.05
CA VAL A 20 -4.90 1.83 9.99
C VAL A 20 -4.02 3.04 9.73
N LEU A 21 -2.73 2.83 9.45
CA LEU A 21 -1.81 3.89 9.06
C LEU A 21 -1.99 4.24 7.58
N LEU A 22 -2.11 5.54 7.29
CA LEU A 22 -2.09 6.10 5.96
C LEU A 22 -0.95 7.11 5.81
N MET A 23 -0.40 7.21 4.60
CA MET A 23 0.61 8.18 4.19
C MET A 23 0.03 9.14 3.15
N ARG A 24 0.21 10.45 3.34
CA ARG A 24 -0.21 11.43 2.33
C ARG A 24 0.90 11.64 1.31
N ARG A 25 0.58 11.34 0.06
CA ARG A 25 1.51 11.47 -1.06
C ARG A 25 1.80 12.94 -1.34
N ALA A 26 3.07 13.28 -1.54
CA ALA A 26 3.51 14.62 -1.89
C ALA A 26 4.71 14.53 -2.84
N GLY A 27 4.82 15.38 -3.86
CA GLY A 27 6.00 15.40 -4.74
C GLY A 27 6.18 14.15 -5.62
N THR A 28 5.18 13.28 -5.72
CA THR A 28 5.25 12.03 -6.49
C THR A 28 4.76 12.19 -7.93
N GLY A 29 4.05 13.30 -8.22
CA GLY A 29 3.45 13.58 -9.53
C GLY A 29 2.18 12.76 -9.81
N PHE A 30 1.77 11.88 -8.88
CA PHE A 30 0.58 11.04 -9.04
C PHE A 30 -0.16 10.89 -7.70
N PHE A 31 -1.44 11.29 -7.67
CA PHE A 31 -2.26 11.34 -6.45
C PHE A 31 -1.67 12.18 -5.31
N ASP A 32 -0.86 13.20 -5.61
CA ASP A 32 -0.36 14.12 -4.58
C ASP A 32 -1.53 14.80 -3.84
N GLY A 33 -1.40 14.94 -2.52
CA GLY A 33 -2.43 15.42 -1.61
C GLY A 33 -3.43 14.36 -1.15
N LEU A 34 -3.44 13.17 -1.75
CA LEU A 34 -4.27 12.05 -1.31
C LEU A 34 -3.49 11.11 -0.38
N TYR A 35 -4.22 10.50 0.55
CA TYR A 35 -3.75 9.43 1.42
C TYR A 35 -3.76 8.08 0.69
N SER A 36 -2.69 7.32 0.87
CA SER A 36 -2.52 5.94 0.43
C SER A 36 -2.09 5.07 1.62
N LEU A 37 -2.11 3.76 1.43
CA LEU A 37 -1.32 2.86 2.28
C LEU A 37 0.17 3.01 1.96
N PRO A 38 1.07 2.72 2.93
CA PRO A 38 2.49 2.59 2.66
C PRO A 38 2.75 1.41 1.71
N GLY A 39 3.80 1.53 0.90
CA GLY A 39 4.20 0.53 -0.08
C GLY A 39 4.56 1.11 -1.43
N GLY A 40 5.03 0.24 -2.32
CA GLY A 40 5.60 0.67 -3.60
C GLY A 40 5.66 -0.44 -4.64
N HIS A 41 6.55 -0.29 -5.60
CA HIS A 41 6.64 -1.17 -6.76
C HIS A 41 7.48 -2.40 -6.46
N VAL A 42 7.04 -3.54 -7.00
CA VAL A 42 7.84 -4.76 -7.01
C VAL A 42 9.00 -4.58 -8.00
N GLU A 43 10.22 -4.75 -7.52
CA GLU A 43 11.42 -4.70 -8.37
C GLU A 43 11.78 -6.08 -8.96
N GLU A 44 12.68 -6.08 -9.94
CA GLU A 44 13.16 -7.33 -10.55
C GLU A 44 13.87 -8.21 -9.51
N GLY A 45 13.39 -9.45 -9.36
CA GLY A 45 13.94 -10.41 -8.41
C GLY A 45 13.30 -10.38 -7.02
N GLU A 46 12.33 -9.50 -6.77
CA GLU A 46 11.63 -9.43 -5.49
C GLU A 46 10.35 -10.29 -5.46
N THR A 47 10.02 -10.81 -4.28
CA THR A 47 8.69 -11.31 -3.98
C THR A 47 7.83 -10.18 -3.40
N LEU A 48 6.50 -10.34 -3.39
CA LEU A 48 5.59 -9.36 -2.76
C LEU A 48 5.96 -9.07 -1.29
N ARG A 49 6.43 -10.08 -0.56
CA ARG A 49 6.82 -9.94 0.85
C ARG A 49 8.14 -9.21 0.99
N ALA A 50 9.12 -9.52 0.14
CA ALA A 50 10.39 -8.83 0.11
C ALA A 50 10.20 -7.34 -0.21
N THR A 51 9.37 -7.01 -1.21
CA THR A 51 8.98 -5.64 -1.54
C THR A 51 8.33 -4.95 -0.35
N ALA A 52 7.35 -5.56 0.31
CA ALA A 52 6.72 -4.97 1.50
C ALA A 52 7.73 -4.66 2.62
N VAL A 53 8.67 -5.58 2.90
CA VAL A 53 9.69 -5.38 3.92
C VAL A 53 10.61 -4.20 3.55
N ARG A 54 11.07 -4.14 2.30
CA ARG A 54 11.92 -3.03 1.81
C ARG A 54 11.18 -1.69 1.91
N GLU A 55 9.98 -1.61 1.38
CA GLU A 55 9.19 -0.36 1.34
C GLU A 55 8.87 0.14 2.76
N MET A 56 8.52 -0.75 3.71
CA MET A 56 8.28 -0.31 5.10
C MET A 56 9.54 0.26 5.75
N ARG A 57 10.71 -0.26 5.40
CA ARG A 57 11.98 0.27 5.88
C ARG A 57 12.31 1.62 5.24
N GLU A 58 12.10 1.75 3.94
CA GLU A 58 12.41 2.96 3.16
C GLU A 58 11.46 4.12 3.48
N GLU A 59 10.15 3.86 3.50
CA GLU A 59 9.13 4.90 3.66
C GLU A 59 8.85 5.26 5.12
N LEU A 60 8.91 4.27 6.02
CA LEU A 60 8.46 4.41 7.40
C LEU A 60 9.55 4.21 8.46
N GLY A 61 10.72 3.71 8.08
CA GLY A 61 11.81 3.41 9.02
C GLY A 61 11.50 2.27 10.00
N ILE A 62 10.55 1.39 9.66
CA ILE A 62 10.18 0.23 10.49
C ILE A 62 10.62 -1.08 9.85
N ASP A 63 10.79 -2.11 10.67
CA ASP A 63 11.17 -3.44 10.23
C ASP A 63 9.99 -4.43 10.33
N LEU A 64 9.79 -5.20 9.26
CA LEU A 64 8.82 -6.29 9.17
C LEU A 64 9.53 -7.64 8.96
N ALA A 65 8.91 -8.72 9.44
CA ALA A 65 9.28 -10.07 9.05
C ALA A 65 8.38 -10.57 7.91
N GLU A 66 8.96 -11.16 6.85
CA GLU A 66 8.17 -11.72 5.74
C GLU A 66 7.13 -12.76 6.21
N ALA A 67 7.47 -13.55 7.24
CA ALA A 67 6.57 -14.55 7.82
C ALA A 67 5.34 -13.93 8.51
N GLY A 68 5.43 -12.66 8.93
CA GLY A 68 4.33 -11.89 9.51
C GLY A 68 3.40 -11.24 8.48
N LEU A 69 3.64 -11.45 7.18
CA LEU A 69 2.86 -10.86 6.10
C LEU A 69 1.81 -11.83 5.53
N THR A 70 0.55 -11.40 5.62
CA THR A 70 -0.61 -12.13 5.07
C THR A 70 -1.21 -11.36 3.89
N VAL A 71 -1.42 -12.04 2.76
CA VAL A 71 -2.09 -11.43 1.59
C VAL A 71 -3.59 -11.33 1.87
N LEU A 72 -4.15 -10.13 1.73
CA LEU A 72 -5.57 -9.85 1.88
C LEU A 72 -6.30 -9.85 0.53
N GLY A 73 -5.65 -9.39 -0.53
CA GLY A 73 -6.28 -9.35 -1.84
C GLY A 73 -5.49 -8.59 -2.88
N VAL A 74 -6.13 -8.41 -4.03
CA VAL A 74 -5.54 -7.80 -5.21
C VAL A 74 -6.53 -6.89 -5.92
N VAL A 75 -6.05 -5.74 -6.37
CA VAL A 75 -6.77 -4.86 -7.29
C VAL A 75 -6.10 -4.93 -8.66
N HIS A 76 -6.84 -5.37 -9.67
CA HIS A 76 -6.47 -5.23 -11.07
C HIS A 76 -6.97 -3.88 -11.57
N ARG A 77 -6.06 -2.93 -11.76
CA ARG A 77 -6.39 -1.52 -11.96
C ARG A 77 -6.01 -1.04 -13.34
N ARG A 78 -6.95 -0.37 -14.00
CA ARG A 78 -6.70 0.47 -15.17
C ARG A 78 -6.61 1.93 -14.74
N SER A 79 -5.44 2.52 -14.89
CA SER A 79 -5.21 3.96 -14.71
C SER A 79 -4.51 4.54 -15.95
N ASP A 80 -3.37 5.22 -15.75
CA ASP A 80 -2.38 5.52 -16.79
C ASP A 80 -1.96 4.29 -17.61
N THR A 81 -1.85 3.14 -16.96
CA THR A 81 -1.54 1.84 -17.55
C THR A 81 -2.31 0.72 -16.84
N ASN A 82 -2.16 -0.52 -17.31
CA ASN A 82 -2.61 -1.69 -16.58
C ASN A 82 -1.66 -1.94 -15.39
N ARG A 83 -2.19 -2.19 -14.19
CA ARG A 83 -1.44 -2.43 -12.95
C ARG A 83 -2.09 -3.53 -12.12
N ILE A 84 -1.28 -4.23 -11.34
CA ILE A 84 -1.74 -5.20 -10.33
C ILE A 84 -1.24 -4.72 -8.97
N ASP A 85 -2.15 -4.35 -8.08
CA ASP A 85 -1.83 -3.85 -6.75
C ASP A 85 -2.20 -4.93 -5.71
N PHE A 86 -1.22 -5.48 -5.00
CA PHE A 86 -1.41 -6.46 -3.93
C PHE A 86 -1.53 -5.77 -2.57
N PHE A 87 -2.38 -6.30 -1.70
CA PHE A 87 -2.63 -5.77 -0.37
C PHE A 87 -2.26 -6.82 0.67
N LEU A 88 -1.32 -6.47 1.55
CA LEU A 88 -0.81 -7.35 2.59
C LEU A 88 -1.09 -6.72 3.96
N ARG A 89 -1.38 -7.56 4.97
CA ARG A 89 -1.40 -7.15 6.37
C ARG A 89 -0.09 -7.55 7.03
N ALA A 90 0.51 -6.62 7.77
CA ALA A 90 1.55 -6.96 8.73
C ALA A 90 0.92 -7.35 10.07
N ALA A 91 1.33 -8.50 10.62
CA ALA A 91 0.90 -8.93 11.94
C ALA A 91 1.59 -8.14 13.06
N GLU A 92 2.87 -7.79 12.84
CA GLU A 92 3.71 -7.08 13.80
C GLU A 92 4.85 -6.36 13.06
N TRP A 93 5.42 -5.34 13.71
CA TRP A 93 6.59 -4.60 13.25
C TRP A 93 7.42 -4.11 14.44
N SER A 94 8.66 -3.70 14.18
CA SER A 94 9.49 -3.01 15.16
C SER A 94 9.89 -1.63 14.69
N GLY A 95 9.95 -0.68 15.63
CA GLY A 95 10.17 0.73 15.35
C GLY A 95 8.86 1.53 15.39
N GLU A 96 8.99 2.86 15.47
CA GLU A 96 7.87 3.78 15.37
C GLU A 96 7.82 4.33 13.94
N PRO A 97 6.67 4.25 13.24
CA PRO A 97 6.55 4.80 11.89
C PRO A 97 6.85 6.31 11.86
N VAL A 98 7.77 6.71 10.97
CA VAL A 98 8.11 8.10 10.70
C VAL A 98 8.03 8.38 9.21
N ILE A 99 8.06 9.65 8.81
CA ILE A 99 8.23 9.99 7.38
C ILE A 99 9.72 9.90 7.07
N ALA A 100 10.17 8.79 6.49
CA ALA A 100 11.57 8.59 6.13
C ALA A 100 11.92 9.16 4.74
N GLU A 101 10.91 9.35 3.87
CA GLU A 101 11.05 9.98 2.55
C GLU A 101 10.23 11.29 2.45
N PRO A 102 10.70 12.41 3.03
CA PRO A 102 9.93 13.66 3.08
C PRO A 102 9.66 14.30 1.72
N ASP A 103 10.42 13.92 0.68
CA ASP A 103 10.19 14.38 -0.70
C ASP A 103 9.01 13.67 -1.38
N LYS A 104 8.53 12.55 -0.81
CA LYS A 104 7.44 11.71 -1.34
C LYS A 104 6.20 11.66 -0.45
N CYS A 105 6.33 12.03 0.82
CA CYS A 105 5.28 11.99 1.82
C CYS A 105 5.40 13.18 2.79
N ASP A 106 4.28 13.83 3.10
CA ASP A 106 4.26 15.01 3.98
C ASP A 106 3.38 14.87 5.23
N ALA A 107 2.65 13.75 5.37
CA ALA A 107 1.85 13.47 6.56
C ALA A 107 1.60 11.98 6.78
N LEU A 108 1.59 11.57 8.05
CA LEU A 108 1.09 10.28 8.51
C LEU A 108 -0.26 10.47 9.22
N LEU A 109 -1.17 9.51 9.06
CA LEU A 109 -2.47 9.53 9.69
C LEU A 109 -2.88 8.12 10.13
N TRP A 110 -3.10 7.96 11.44
CA TRP A 110 -3.84 6.81 11.97
C TRP A 110 -5.33 7.12 11.95
N CYS A 111 -6.13 6.33 11.23
CA CYS A 111 -7.58 6.50 11.19
C CYS A 111 -8.31 5.16 11.24
N ARG A 112 -9.55 5.16 11.72
CA ARG A 112 -10.39 3.97 11.68
C ARG A 112 -10.85 3.69 10.24
N ARG A 113 -10.96 2.41 9.88
CA ARG A 113 -11.41 1.97 8.54
C ARG A 113 -12.85 2.38 8.22
N ASP A 114 -13.69 2.57 9.24
CA ASP A 114 -15.08 3.04 9.08
C ASP A 114 -15.21 4.57 9.03
N VAL A 115 -14.11 5.31 9.21
CA VAL A 115 -14.05 6.78 9.18
C VAL A 115 -12.82 7.25 8.40
N LEU A 116 -12.68 6.77 7.16
CA LEU A 116 -11.61 7.20 6.27
C LEU A 116 -11.75 8.69 5.88
N PRO A 117 -10.66 9.45 5.76
CA PRO A 117 -10.73 10.81 5.24
C PRO A 117 -11.27 10.81 3.81
N GLU A 118 -11.85 11.92 3.36
CA GLU A 118 -12.36 12.03 1.98
C GLU A 118 -11.22 11.85 0.95
N ALA A 119 -10.07 12.45 1.25
CA ALA A 119 -8.87 12.45 0.41
C ALA A 119 -8.07 11.14 0.47
N VAL A 120 -8.70 9.97 0.27
CA VAL A 120 -8.02 8.68 0.08
C VAL A 120 -8.01 8.32 -1.40
N VAL A 121 -6.90 7.76 -1.87
CA VAL A 121 -6.78 7.22 -3.24
C VAL A 121 -7.90 6.19 -3.49
N PRO A 122 -8.70 6.30 -4.57
CA PRO A 122 -9.92 5.50 -4.74
C PRO A 122 -9.75 3.98 -4.57
N TYR A 123 -8.76 3.38 -5.24
CA TYR A 123 -8.55 1.93 -5.14
C TYR A 123 -8.01 1.48 -3.78
N ILE A 124 -7.40 2.39 -3.00
CA ILE A 124 -7.01 2.13 -1.60
C ILE A 124 -8.25 2.11 -0.72
N ARG A 125 -9.21 3.01 -0.96
CA ARG A 125 -10.51 2.99 -0.27
C ARG A 125 -11.22 1.66 -0.52
N ASP A 126 -11.33 1.23 -1.77
CA ASP A 126 -11.97 -0.04 -2.12
C ASP A 126 -11.34 -1.23 -1.36
N ALA A 127 -10.00 -1.26 -1.28
CA ALA A 127 -9.28 -2.28 -0.54
C ALA A 127 -9.47 -2.22 0.99
N LEU A 128 -9.57 -1.01 1.56
CA LEU A 128 -9.81 -0.81 3.00
C LEU A 128 -11.26 -1.07 3.40
N GLU A 129 -12.20 -0.97 2.47
CA GLU A 129 -13.60 -1.36 2.67
C GLU A 129 -13.81 -2.87 2.42
N ALA A 130 -12.88 -3.52 1.72
CA ALA A 130 -12.90 -4.96 1.53
C ALA A 130 -12.73 -5.73 2.86
N GLY A 131 -13.35 -6.92 2.93
CA GLY A 131 -13.31 -7.78 4.11
C GLY A 131 -11.92 -8.37 4.42
N PRO A 132 -11.84 -9.38 5.32
CA PRO A 132 -10.56 -9.96 5.77
C PRO A 132 -9.75 -10.69 4.69
N GLY A 133 -10.27 -10.84 3.47
CA GLY A 133 -9.60 -11.53 2.37
C GLY A 133 -9.77 -13.07 2.40
N PRO A 134 -9.31 -13.78 1.35
CA PRO A 134 -8.76 -13.21 0.11
C PRO A 134 -9.87 -12.59 -0.77
N TRP A 135 -9.58 -11.47 -1.43
CA TRP A 135 -10.49 -10.81 -2.37
C TRP A 135 -9.78 -10.37 -3.65
N ILE A 136 -10.57 -10.12 -4.70
CA ILE A 136 -10.12 -9.54 -5.97
C ILE A 136 -11.10 -8.45 -6.40
N HIS A 137 -10.58 -7.31 -6.84
CA HIS A 137 -11.35 -6.20 -7.40
C HIS A 137 -10.79 -5.76 -8.74
N GLU A 138 -11.67 -5.33 -9.64
CA GLU A 138 -11.32 -4.69 -10.91
C GLU A 138 -11.71 -3.21 -10.84
N SER A 139 -10.74 -2.32 -11.02
CA SER A 139 -10.95 -0.87 -10.90
C SER A 139 -10.59 -0.17 -12.21
N GLY A 140 -11.50 0.70 -12.70
CA GLY A 140 -11.25 1.56 -13.86
C GLY A 140 -11.44 0.92 -15.25
N TRP A 141 -12.09 -0.25 -15.33
CA TRP A 141 -12.28 -1.02 -16.57
C TRP A 141 -13.62 -0.80 -17.29
N ALA A 142 -14.37 0.25 -16.94
CA ALA A 142 -15.65 0.59 -17.57
C ALA A 142 -15.49 1.07 -19.03
#